data_AF-A0A094KB43-F1
#
_entry.id   AF-A0A094KB43-F1
#
_cell.length_a   1.000
_cell.length_b   1.000
_cell.length_c   1.000
_cell.angle_alpha   90.00
_cell.angle_beta   90.00
_cell.angle_gamma   90.00
#
_symmetry.space_group_name_H-M   'P 1'
#
loop_
_entity.id
_entity.type
_entity.pdbx_description
1 polymer ?
#
loop_
_entity_poly.entity_id
_entity_poly.type
_entity_poly.pdbx_seq_one_letter_code
_entity_poly.pdbx_strand_id
1 'polypeptide(L)' 'MKEVLLSLLAGLVVGILFKFLRLPLPAPPVLAGMMGVFGVYLGGVVADWLMKTFFN' A
#
# COMPACT_ATOMS: atom_id res chain seq x y z
N MET A 1 -4.09 -2.31 -14.88
CA MET A 1 -3.01 -3.35 -14.80
C MET A 1 -1.63 -2.74 -15.00
N LYS A 2 -1.45 -1.88 -16.01
CA LYS A 2 -0.18 -1.16 -16.23
C LYS A 2 0.21 -0.34 -15.01
N GLU A 3 -0.77 0.29 -14.36
CA GLU A 3 -0.60 1.13 -13.17
C GLU A 3 -0.06 0.33 -11.98
N VAL A 4 -0.55 -0.90 -11.78
CA VAL A 4 -0.11 -1.81 -10.70
C VAL A 4 1.33 -2.26 -10.92
N LEU A 5 1.69 -2.59 -12.17
CA LEU A 5 3.05 -2.97 -12.50
C LEU A 5 4.02 -1.80 -12.36
N LEU A 6 3.63 -0.61 -12.82
CA LEU A 6 4.42 0.61 -12.71
C LEU A 6 4.59 1.07 -11.25
N SER A 7 3.55 0.97 -10.41
CA SER A 7 3.64 1.32 -8.99
C SER A 7 4.55 0.36 -8.22
N LEU A 8 4.49 -0.94 -8.54
CA LEU A 8 5.38 -1.94 -7.98
C LEU A 8 6.84 -1.69 -8.38
N LEU A 9 7.10 -1.42 -9.66
CA LEU A 9 8.44 -1.08 -10.15
C LEU A 9 8.97 0.21 -9.51
N ALA A 10 8.13 1.25 -9.41
CA ALA A 10 8.50 2.50 -8.76
C ALA A 10 8.87 2.28 -7.29
N GLY A 11 8.05 1.52 -6.54
CA GLY A 11 8.34 1.17 -5.15
C GLY A 11 9.65 0.39 -4.99
N LEU A 12 9.92 -0.54 -5.91
CA LEU A 12 11.19 -1.29 -5.96
C LEU A 12 12.39 -0.39 -6.18
N VAL A 13 12.33 0.48 -7.19
CA VAL A 13 13.42 1.42 -7.53
C VAL A 13 13.68 2.38 -6.37
N VAL A 14 12.62 2.96 -5.78
CA VAL A 14 12.74 3.87 -4.64
C VAL A 14 13.33 3.14 -3.43
N GLY A 15 12.87 1.93 -3.11
CA GLY A 15 13.40 1.14 -1.99
C GLY A 15 14.89 0.79 -2.16
N ILE A 16 15.29 0.39 -3.36
CA ILE A 16 16.70 0.11 -3.69
C ILE A 16 17.53 1.39 -3.56
N LEU A 17 17.07 2.49 -4.13
CA LEU A 17 17.80 3.76 -4.12
C LEU A 17 18.00 4.31 -2.70
N PHE A 18 16.97 4.29 -1.87
CA PHE A 18 17.07 4.76 -0.48
C PHE A 18 18.00 3.88 0.35
N LYS A 19 17.93 2.55 0.18
CA LYS A 19 18.84 1.63 0.86
C LYS A 19 20.29 1.80 0.39
N PHE A 20 20.49 2.02 -0.91
CA PHE A 20 21.80 2.30 -1.51
C PHE A 20 22.41 3.60 -0.97
N LEU A 21 21.61 4.66 -0.89
CA LEU A 21 22.02 5.96 -0.33
C LEU A 21 22.07 5.98 1.22
N ARG A 22 21.74 4.86 1.87
CA ARG A 22 21.64 4.73 3.35
C ARG A 22 20.69 5.76 3.98
N LEU A 23 19.65 6.15 3.24
CA LEU A 23 18.60 7.03 3.73
C LEU A 23 17.53 6.22 4.48
N PRO A 24 16.86 6.81 5.48
CA PRO A 24 15.71 6.17 6.12
C PRO A 24 14.62 5.91 5.08
N LEU A 25 14.07 4.70 5.06
CA LEU A 25 13.01 4.33 4.12
C LEU A 25 11.76 5.18 4.38
N PRO A 26 11.11 5.71 3.31
CA PRO A 26 9.88 6.51 3.45
C PRO A 26 8.67 5.62 3.78
N ALA A 27 8.71 4.35 3.40
CA ALA A 27 7.67 3.36 3.69
C ALA A 27 7.84 2.76 5.09
N PRO A 28 6.77 2.21 5.70
CA PRO A 28 6.85 1.56 7.00
C PRO A 28 7.97 0.51 7.02
N PRO A 29 8.94 0.60 7.95
CA PRO A 29 10.12 -0.27 7.93
C PRO A 29 9.83 -1.70 8.41
N VAL A 30 8.63 -1.95 8.93
CA VAL A 30 8.18 -3.23 9.48
C VAL A 30 6.96 -3.75 8.73
N LEU A 31 6.87 -5.07 8.56
CA LEU A 31 5.73 -5.72 7.91
C LEU A 31 4.40 -5.36 8.60
N ALA A 32 4.39 -5.23 9.93
CA ALA A 32 3.19 -4.84 10.68
C ALA A 32 2.62 -3.48 10.22
N GLY A 33 3.48 -2.52 9.90
CA GLY A 33 3.06 -1.20 9.40
C GLY A 33 2.47 -1.28 7.99
N MET A 34 3.04 -2.12 7.13
CA MET A 34 2.51 -2.39 5.79
C MET A 34 1.12 -3.05 5.87
N MET A 35 0.97 -4.04 6.76
CA MET A 35 -0.30 -4.70 7.01
C MET A 35 -1.36 -3.75 7.57
N GLY A 36 -0.97 -2.78 8.40
CA GLY A 36 -1.87 -1.72 8.88
C GLY A 36 -2.44 -0.88 7.74
N VAL A 37 -1.59 -0.38 6.83
CA VAL A 37 -2.02 0.40 5.65
C VAL A 37 -2.93 -0.42 4.73
N PHE A 38 -2.58 -1.70 4.51
CA PHE A 38 -3.42 -2.61 3.74
C PHE A 38 -4.79 -2.84 4.38
N GLY A 39 -4.82 -2.99 5.71
CA GLY A 39 -6.06 -3.12 6.49
C GLY A 39 -6.97 -1.90 6.38
N VAL A 40 -6.42 -0.69 6.34
CA VAL A 40 -7.20 0.55 6.13
C VAL A 40 -7.89 0.53 4.76
N TYR A 41 -7.18 0.16 3.69
CA TYR A 41 -7.78 0.02 2.37
C TYR A 41 -8.88 -1.04 2.33
N LEU A 42 -8.60 -2.24 2.86
CA LEU A 42 -9.60 -3.31 2.92
C LEU A 42 -10.83 -2.93 3.74
N GLY A 43 -10.64 -2.22 4.86
CA GLY A 43 -11.74 -1.71 5.68
C GLY A 43 -12.68 -0.80 4.89
N GLY A 44 -12.13 0.10 4.07
CA GLY A 44 -12.90 0.95 3.16
C GLY A 44 -13.69 0.14 2.12
N VAL A 45 -13.03 -0.85 1.49
CA VAL A 45 -13.68 -1.73 0.51
C VAL A 45 -14.84 -2.52 1.15
N VAL A 46 -14.65 -3.05 2.35
CA VAL A 46 -15.69 -3.77 3.09
C VAL A 46 -16.83 -2.83 3.47
N ALA A 47 -16.53 -1.62 3.94
CA ALA A 47 -17.54 -0.62 4.27
C ALA A 47 -18.38 -0.23 3.03
N ASP A 48 -17.73 0.00 1.89
CA ASP A 48 -18.42 0.29 0.62
C ASP A 48 -19.32 -0.87 0.19
N TRP A 49 -18.85 -2.10 0.33
CA TRP A 49 -19.63 -3.29 0.01
C TRP A 49 -20.85 -3.46 0.93
N LEU A 50 -20.68 -3.24 2.23
CA LEU A 50 -21.77 -3.25 3.21
C LEU A 50 -22.78 -2.14 2.92
N MET A 51 -22.32 -0.91 2.70
CA MET A 51 -23.21 0.21 2.40
C MET A 51 -24.05 -0.05 1.15
N LYS A 52 -23.45 -0.58 0.08
CA LYS A 52 -24.17 -0.96 -1.14
C LYS A 52 -25.16 -2.11 -0.94
N THR A 53 -24.95 -2.98 0.03
CA THR A 53 -25.80 -4.16 0.24
C THR A 53 -27.00 -3.84 1.14
N PHE A 54 -26.86 -2.88 2.06
CA PHE A 54 -27.90 -2.53 3.04
C PHE A 54 -28.68 -1.24 2.72
N PHE A 55 -28.11 -0.31 1.95
CA PHE A 55 -28.73 0.99 1.62
C PHE A 55 -29.10 1.14 0.14
N ASN A 56 -29.02 0.05 -0.65
CA ASN A 56 -29.54 -0.05 -2.02
C ASN A 56 -30.43 -1.29 -2.12
#